data_AF-A0AAD5ZQF5-F1
#
_entry.id   AF-A0AAD5ZQF5-F1
#
_cell.length_a   1.000
_cell.length_b   1.000
_cell.length_c   1.000
_cell.angle_alpha   90.00
_cell.angle_beta   90.00
_cell.angle_gamma   90.00
#
_symmetry.space_group_name_H-M   'P 1'
#
loop_
_entity.id
_entity.type
_entity.pdbx_description
1 polymer ?
#
loop_
_entity_poly.entity_id
_entity_poly.type
_entity_poly.pdbx_seq_one_letter_code
_entity_poly.pdbx_strand_id
1 'polypeptide(L)'
;MTLVCAALVATTVEEMEKDMARAKSLGADLVEIRLDFLNHFQPDIDLPRLISNRPLPVLITYRPNWEGGQYQGDESTRFSVLRSAIELGAEYVDIELKAAERFISTISDKRPDNFKLIVSSHNYEFTPSCDELSELVVRIQSVGPDIVKIATKAVDICDVTRMFQVMVHCHAPMIGLAMSERGLMSSVLSPKFGGYLTFGKLDAEKESTPGQPTISELLDIYNIRQIGADTKVFGLIANPVKQSKSAILHNKSFKAVGFNGVYVPFLIDDVPKFLDTYLSPDFLGFSCSLPHKVTALHCCDIVDPIAMGRANVMMLTGSSAKGDTVSPLAGRLVVVAGAGGAAKAVAYGAKEKGARVVIANRTYERAVSLANLLGGQALRLADLATFHPEEGVILANATALGMYPNVDGTPIPKEALRFYDLVFDAVYAPRATRLLREAQESGVSIVSGVEMFIRQAFSQFQHFTGINAPESFMRETVLKYT
;
A
#
# COMPACT_ATOMS: atom_id res chain seq x y z
N MET A 1 10.92 7.23 19.05
CA MET A 1 10.20 7.59 17.81
C MET A 1 11.03 7.10 16.64
N THR A 2 10.43 6.40 15.68
CA THR A 2 11.13 5.93 14.47
C THR A 2 11.52 7.09 13.58
N LEU A 3 12.76 7.08 13.09
CA LEU A 3 13.27 8.07 12.15
C LEU A 3 12.86 7.74 10.70
N VAL A 4 12.63 8.77 9.90
CA VAL A 4 12.41 8.67 8.44
C VAL A 4 13.67 9.11 7.73
N CYS A 5 14.37 8.16 7.12
CA CYS A 5 15.58 8.39 6.34
C CYS A 5 15.29 8.48 4.85
N ALA A 6 15.80 9.53 4.19
CA ALA A 6 15.77 9.62 2.74
C ALA A 6 16.96 8.84 2.15
N ALA A 7 16.71 7.75 1.44
CA ALA A 7 17.77 7.01 0.74
C ALA A 7 18.10 7.71 -0.59
N LEU A 8 19.31 8.27 -0.71
CA LEU A 8 19.72 9.08 -1.86
C LEU A 8 20.65 8.30 -2.78
N VAL A 9 20.30 8.26 -4.06
CA VAL A 9 20.98 7.47 -5.11
C VAL A 9 21.41 8.33 -6.31
N ALA A 10 21.56 9.64 -6.09
CA ALA A 10 22.06 10.56 -7.10
C ALA A 10 23.42 10.12 -7.63
N THR A 11 23.68 10.38 -8.91
CA THR A 11 24.90 9.89 -9.59
C THR A 11 26.03 10.91 -9.62
N THR A 12 25.77 12.14 -9.16
CA THR A 12 26.74 13.24 -9.06
C THR A 12 26.64 13.93 -7.71
N VAL A 13 27.72 14.57 -7.26
CA VAL A 13 27.78 15.27 -5.98
C VAL A 13 26.81 16.45 -5.94
N GLU A 14 26.71 17.22 -7.03
CA GLU A 14 25.80 18.35 -7.15
C GLU A 14 24.33 17.92 -7.05
N GLU A 15 23.98 16.79 -7.66
CA GLU A 15 22.62 16.24 -7.56
C GLU A 15 22.36 15.69 -6.15
N MET A 16 23.34 15.03 -5.53
CA MET A 16 23.24 14.55 -4.15
C MET A 16 22.98 15.70 -3.17
N GLU A 17 23.66 16.84 -3.31
CA GLU A 17 23.42 18.05 -2.50
C GLU A 17 21.98 18.58 -2.66
N LYS A 18 21.48 18.64 -3.90
CA LYS A 18 20.09 19.03 -4.18
C LYS A 18 19.08 18.06 -3.56
N ASP A 19 19.36 16.77 -3.66
CA ASP A 19 18.53 15.70 -3.11
C ASP A 19 18.51 15.74 -1.59
N MET A 20 19.63 16.05 -0.92
CA MET A 20 19.68 16.28 0.52
C MET A 20 18.80 17.47 0.94
N ALA A 21 18.89 18.59 0.21
CA ALA A 21 18.05 19.76 0.47
C ALA A 21 16.56 19.46 0.27
N ARG A 22 16.22 18.66 -0.75
CA ARG A 22 14.86 18.20 -1.00
C ARG A 22 14.36 17.23 0.07
N ALA A 23 15.21 16.31 0.57
CA ALA A 23 14.84 15.44 1.67
C ALA A 23 14.41 16.24 2.91
N LYS A 24 15.13 17.32 3.22
CA LYS A 24 14.77 18.25 4.29
C LYS A 24 13.44 18.95 4.06
N SER A 25 13.19 19.47 2.85
CA SER A 25 11.93 20.13 2.56
C SER A 25 10.72 19.19 2.60
N LEU A 26 10.94 17.89 2.33
CA LEU A 26 9.94 16.83 2.47
C LEU A 26 9.75 16.35 3.91
N GLY A 27 10.59 16.74 4.87
CA GLY A 27 10.43 16.38 6.29
C GLY A 27 11.12 15.09 6.73
N ALA A 28 12.16 14.63 6.02
CA ALA A 28 13.04 13.56 6.49
C ALA A 28 13.80 13.98 7.76
N ASP A 29 14.11 13.02 8.63
CA ASP A 29 14.93 13.26 9.82
C ASP A 29 16.43 13.21 9.53
N LEU A 30 16.81 12.44 8.52
CA LEU A 30 18.18 12.20 8.08
C LEU A 30 18.21 11.74 6.62
N VAL A 31 19.40 11.72 6.03
CA VAL A 31 19.64 11.25 4.67
C VAL A 31 20.67 10.13 4.66
N GLU A 32 20.44 9.08 3.89
CA GLU A 32 21.44 8.08 3.56
C GLU A 32 22.10 8.47 2.25
N ILE A 33 23.40 8.77 2.29
CA ILE A 33 24.22 9.04 1.11
C ILE A 33 24.79 7.70 0.62
N ARG A 34 24.27 7.20 -0.50
CA ARG A 34 24.81 6.01 -1.18
C ARG A 34 26.00 6.38 -2.03
N LEU A 35 27.20 6.34 -1.44
CA LEU A 35 28.44 6.67 -2.14
C LEU A 35 28.69 5.74 -3.33
N ASP A 36 28.20 4.50 -3.27
CA ASP A 36 28.33 3.55 -4.37
C ASP A 36 27.60 3.96 -5.65
N PHE A 37 26.63 4.88 -5.59
CA PHE A 37 25.91 5.38 -6.77
C PHE A 37 26.58 6.57 -7.45
N LEU A 38 27.57 7.21 -6.81
CA LEU A 38 28.26 8.37 -7.36
C LEU A 38 29.24 7.95 -8.45
N ASN A 39 29.06 8.51 -9.64
CA ASN A 39 30.01 8.34 -10.75
C ASN A 39 31.26 9.19 -10.49
N HIS A 40 32.43 8.61 -10.74
CA HIS A 40 33.74 9.29 -10.61
C HIS A 40 34.00 9.89 -9.21
N PHE A 41 33.47 9.28 -8.15
CA PHE A 41 33.64 9.72 -6.77
C PHE A 41 35.11 9.81 -6.36
N GLN A 42 35.53 10.99 -5.90
CA GLN A 42 36.86 11.29 -5.38
C GLN A 42 36.78 11.50 -3.86
N PRO A 43 37.10 10.49 -3.04
CA PRO A 43 36.83 10.53 -1.60
C PRO A 43 37.41 11.75 -0.87
N ASP A 44 38.62 12.18 -1.22
CA ASP A 44 39.32 13.27 -0.53
C ASP A 44 38.72 14.66 -0.83
N ILE A 45 37.88 14.78 -1.87
CA ILE A 45 37.27 16.05 -2.29
C ILE A 45 35.76 16.02 -2.04
N ASP A 46 35.11 14.96 -2.49
CA ASP A 46 33.66 14.88 -2.54
C ASP A 46 33.05 14.56 -1.17
N LEU A 47 33.69 13.70 -0.36
CA LEU A 47 33.18 13.33 0.95
C LEU A 47 33.17 14.51 1.94
N PRO A 48 34.26 15.30 2.09
CA PRO A 48 34.22 16.51 2.92
C PRO A 48 33.16 17.50 2.47
N ARG A 49 32.97 17.67 1.15
CA ARG A 49 31.95 18.55 0.58
C ARG A 49 30.53 18.09 0.96
N LEU A 50 30.21 16.82 0.72
CA LEU A 50 28.89 16.25 1.03
C LEU A 50 28.57 16.35 2.53
N ILE A 51 29.53 16.02 3.40
CA ILE A 51 29.32 16.06 4.84
C ILE A 51 29.23 17.50 5.35
N SER A 52 30.07 18.42 4.87
CA SER A 52 30.05 19.82 5.32
C SER A 52 28.78 20.57 4.90
N ASN A 53 28.23 20.25 3.73
CA ASN A 53 27.02 20.88 3.19
C ASN A 53 25.71 20.19 3.62
N ARG A 54 25.77 19.21 4.53
CA ARG A 54 24.60 18.42 4.91
C ARG A 54 23.53 19.28 5.60
N PRO A 55 22.28 19.29 5.10
CA PRO A 55 21.20 20.06 5.71
C PRO A 55 20.47 19.31 6.85
N LEU A 56 20.75 18.00 6.97
CA LEU A 56 20.23 17.03 7.93
C LEU A 56 21.39 16.11 8.38
N PRO A 57 21.25 15.37 9.50
CA PRO A 57 22.14 14.27 9.84
C PRO A 57 22.34 13.31 8.66
N VAL A 58 23.55 12.78 8.52
CA VAL A 58 23.91 11.87 7.42
C VAL A 58 24.21 10.47 7.92
N LEU A 59 23.67 9.50 7.19
CA LEU A 59 24.08 8.12 7.19
C LEU A 59 24.93 7.87 5.94
N ILE A 60 26.19 7.49 6.13
CA ILE A 60 27.08 7.18 5.02
C ILE A 60 27.09 5.66 4.78
N THR A 61 26.74 5.29 3.55
CA THR A 61 26.72 3.90 3.10
C THR A 61 27.57 3.79 1.83
N TYR A 62 28.57 2.91 1.84
CA TYR A 62 29.38 2.59 0.66
C TYR A 62 29.25 1.10 0.33
N ARG A 63 28.09 0.74 -0.26
CA ARG A 63 27.66 -0.66 -0.38
C ARG A 63 28.43 -1.38 -1.50
N PRO A 64 29.08 -2.52 -1.22
CA PRO A 64 29.75 -3.33 -2.23
C PRO A 64 28.78 -4.19 -3.04
N ASN A 65 29.20 -4.62 -4.23
CA ASN A 65 28.39 -5.44 -5.13
C ASN A 65 27.96 -6.79 -4.54
N TRP A 66 28.78 -7.39 -3.67
CA TRP A 66 28.47 -8.65 -3.00
C TRP A 66 27.37 -8.53 -1.94
N GLU A 67 26.96 -7.30 -1.59
CA GLU A 67 25.81 -7.01 -0.73
C GLU A 67 24.80 -6.10 -1.47
N GLY A 68 24.67 -6.26 -2.80
CA GLY A 68 23.66 -5.56 -3.61
C GLY A 68 23.91 -4.07 -3.87
N GLY A 69 25.12 -3.57 -3.60
CA GLY A 69 25.56 -2.22 -3.96
C GLY A 69 26.25 -2.14 -5.33
N GLN A 70 26.86 -0.99 -5.61
CA GLN A 70 27.56 -0.73 -6.87
C GLN A 70 29.10 -0.65 -6.72
N TYR A 71 29.64 -0.64 -5.50
CA TYR A 71 31.08 -0.55 -5.30
C TYR A 71 31.80 -1.86 -5.67
N GLN A 72 32.88 -1.75 -6.46
CA GLN A 72 33.68 -2.87 -6.95
C GLN A 72 35.18 -2.76 -6.60
N GLY A 73 35.57 -1.74 -5.84
CA GLY A 73 36.97 -1.53 -5.44
C GLY A 73 37.40 -2.42 -4.28
N ASP A 74 38.60 -2.15 -3.75
CA ASP A 74 39.15 -2.92 -2.63
C ASP A 74 38.58 -2.48 -1.27
N GLU A 75 38.49 -3.45 -0.35
CA GLU A 75 37.94 -3.20 0.99
C GLU A 75 38.75 -2.19 1.82
N SER A 76 40.07 -2.06 1.60
CA SER A 76 40.90 -1.13 2.36
C SER A 76 40.56 0.32 2.00
N THR A 77 40.40 0.61 0.71
CA THR A 77 39.94 1.91 0.22
C THR A 77 38.55 2.20 0.77
N ARG A 78 37.61 1.26 0.65
CA ARG A 78 36.24 1.41 1.17
C ARG A 78 36.21 1.72 2.67
N PHE A 79 36.98 0.99 3.48
CA PHE A 79 37.10 1.25 4.92
C PHE A 79 37.73 2.60 5.21
N SER A 80 38.72 3.02 4.43
CA SER A 80 39.32 4.36 4.58
C SER A 80 38.30 5.46 4.34
N VAL A 81 37.43 5.33 3.33
CA VAL A 81 36.34 6.27 3.06
C VAL A 81 35.34 6.32 4.21
N LEU A 82 34.90 5.16 4.71
CA LEU A 82 33.96 5.09 5.82
C LEU A 82 34.56 5.66 7.12
N ARG A 83 35.84 5.42 7.40
CA ARG A 83 36.54 6.03 8.55
C ARG A 83 36.66 7.54 8.38
N SER A 84 37.02 8.01 7.19
CA SER A 84 37.07 9.44 6.88
C SER A 84 35.71 10.11 7.10
N ALA A 85 34.60 9.43 6.77
CA ALA A 85 33.27 9.95 7.07
C ALA A 85 33.02 10.16 8.57
N ILE A 86 33.50 9.24 9.43
CA ILE A 86 33.43 9.37 10.89
C ILE A 86 34.24 10.59 11.35
N GLU A 87 35.47 10.73 10.86
CA GLU A 87 36.38 11.83 11.20
C GLU A 87 35.84 13.20 10.75
N LEU A 88 35.13 13.24 9.62
CA LEU A 88 34.45 14.42 9.07
C LEU A 88 33.12 14.73 9.79
N GLY A 89 32.69 13.88 10.73
CA GLY A 89 31.55 14.12 11.59
C GLY A 89 30.22 13.61 11.06
N ALA A 90 30.21 12.54 10.25
CA ALA A 90 28.97 11.81 9.94
C ALA A 90 28.33 11.25 11.22
N GLU A 91 27.01 11.37 11.34
CA GLU A 91 26.28 10.86 12.50
C GLU A 91 26.12 9.34 12.46
N TYR A 92 26.09 8.74 11.26
CA TYR A 92 26.01 7.30 11.09
C TYR A 92 26.88 6.79 9.95
N VAL A 93 27.40 5.57 10.12
CA VAL A 93 28.00 4.76 9.06
C VAL A 93 27.35 3.38 9.07
N ASP A 94 27.02 2.87 7.88
CA ASP A 94 26.57 1.49 7.67
C ASP A 94 27.74 0.63 7.16
N ILE A 95 28.00 -0.48 7.86
CA ILE A 95 28.92 -1.53 7.42
C ILE A 95 28.20 -2.88 7.37
N GLU A 96 28.49 -3.69 6.36
CA GLU A 96 27.90 -5.01 6.20
C GLU A 96 28.49 -6.00 7.23
N LEU A 97 27.65 -6.88 7.79
CA LEU A 97 28.04 -7.87 8.80
C LEU A 97 29.29 -8.67 8.41
N LYS A 98 29.40 -9.07 7.15
CA LYS A 98 30.54 -9.85 6.62
C LYS A 98 31.88 -9.11 6.72
N ALA A 99 31.84 -7.77 6.73
CA ALA A 99 33.01 -6.90 6.80
C ALA A 99 33.16 -6.20 8.16
N ALA A 100 32.16 -6.30 9.04
CA ALA A 100 32.05 -5.50 10.26
C ALA A 100 33.23 -5.70 11.22
N GLU A 101 33.61 -6.93 11.56
CA GLU A 101 34.74 -7.19 12.47
C GLU A 101 36.05 -6.55 11.97
N ARG A 102 36.31 -6.70 10.67
CA ARG A 102 37.50 -6.11 10.03
C ARG A 102 37.43 -4.59 10.07
N PHE A 103 36.30 -3.99 9.71
CA PHE A 103 36.14 -2.53 9.75
C PHE A 103 36.28 -1.97 11.17
N ILE A 104 35.64 -2.60 12.15
CA ILE A 104 35.67 -2.17 13.55
C ILE A 104 37.09 -2.21 14.12
N SER A 105 37.91 -3.19 13.71
CA SER A 105 39.33 -3.22 14.09
C SER A 105 40.16 -2.04 13.53
N THR A 106 39.63 -1.28 12.57
CA THR A 106 40.32 -0.12 11.95
C THR A 106 39.89 1.23 12.50
N ILE A 107 38.85 1.29 13.35
CA ILE A 107 38.37 2.53 13.97
C ILE A 107 38.84 2.63 15.42
N SER A 108 38.96 3.85 15.93
CA SER A 108 39.36 4.11 17.33
C SER A 108 38.31 3.60 18.31
N ASP A 109 38.76 3.02 19.43
CA ASP A 109 37.87 2.65 20.56
C ASP A 109 37.10 3.87 21.10
N LYS A 110 37.72 5.06 21.04
CA LYS A 110 37.07 6.33 21.35
C LYS A 110 36.39 6.88 20.08
N ARG A 111 35.14 6.48 19.88
CA ARG A 111 34.25 7.02 18.85
C ARG A 111 33.72 8.41 19.24
N PRO A 112 33.44 9.32 18.29
CA PRO A 112 32.77 10.58 18.59
C PRO A 112 31.42 10.36 19.28
N ASP A 113 31.06 11.20 20.26
CA ASP A 113 29.84 11.02 21.07
C ASP A 113 28.53 11.03 20.25
N ASN A 114 28.53 11.72 19.10
CA ASN A 114 27.39 11.84 18.21
C ASN A 114 27.37 10.80 17.07
N PHE A 115 28.33 9.88 17.03
CA PHE A 115 28.45 8.86 15.99
C PHE A 115 27.80 7.53 16.42
N LYS A 116 27.11 6.87 15.49
CA LYS A 116 26.57 5.52 15.66
C LYS A 116 26.91 4.62 14.49
N LEU A 117 27.45 3.44 14.79
CA LEU A 117 27.71 2.39 13.83
C LEU A 117 26.47 1.51 13.61
N ILE A 118 26.03 1.42 12.36
CA ILE A 118 25.01 0.47 11.92
C ILE A 118 25.72 -0.74 11.32
N VAL A 119 25.42 -1.94 11.81
CA VAL A 119 25.84 -3.18 11.16
C VAL A 119 24.64 -3.82 10.48
N SER A 120 24.76 -4.04 9.17
CA SER A 120 23.66 -4.46 8.32
C SER A 120 23.82 -5.85 7.72
N SER A 121 22.70 -6.51 7.45
CA SER A 121 22.64 -7.74 6.66
C SER A 121 21.43 -7.69 5.72
N HIS A 122 21.66 -8.08 4.47
CA HIS A 122 20.63 -8.07 3.43
C HIS A 122 20.36 -9.49 2.92
N ASN A 123 19.09 -9.86 2.80
CA ASN A 123 18.64 -11.07 2.13
C ASN A 123 17.70 -10.68 0.99
N TYR A 124 18.21 -10.79 -0.24
CA TYR A 124 17.48 -10.41 -1.47
C TYR A 124 16.60 -11.53 -2.02
N GLU A 125 16.56 -12.69 -1.37
CA GLU A 125 15.84 -13.87 -1.86
C GLU A 125 14.53 -14.09 -1.10
N PHE A 126 14.58 -14.07 0.24
CA PHE A 126 13.41 -14.34 1.09
C PHE A 126 13.59 -13.74 2.50
N THR A 127 12.59 -13.95 3.36
CA THR A 127 12.68 -13.66 4.79
C THR A 127 12.87 -14.97 5.56
N PRO A 128 13.99 -15.16 6.28
CA PRO A 128 14.23 -16.38 7.07
C PRO A 128 13.18 -16.62 8.16
N SER A 129 13.24 -17.79 8.80
CA SER A 129 12.45 -18.11 9.99
C SER A 129 12.77 -17.16 11.16
N CYS A 130 11.90 -17.13 12.18
CA CYS A 130 12.15 -16.30 13.35
C CYS A 130 13.42 -16.70 14.08
N ASP A 131 13.71 -18.00 14.18
CA ASP A 131 14.92 -18.52 14.82
C ASP A 131 16.18 -18.06 14.07
N GLU A 132 16.21 -18.20 12.73
CA GLU A 132 17.33 -17.74 11.90
C GLU A 132 17.52 -16.21 11.96
N LEU A 133 16.42 -15.45 12.02
CA LEU A 133 16.48 -14.00 12.20
C LEU A 133 16.99 -13.61 13.59
N SER A 134 16.56 -14.31 14.64
CA SER A 134 17.05 -14.10 16.01
C SER A 134 18.53 -14.44 16.13
N GLU A 135 18.98 -15.54 15.53
CA GLU A 135 20.41 -15.88 15.43
C GLU A 135 21.18 -14.80 14.67
N LEU A 136 20.63 -14.28 13.58
CA LEU A 136 21.23 -13.17 12.83
C LEU A 136 21.36 -11.91 13.69
N VAL A 137 20.35 -11.56 14.48
CA VAL A 137 20.43 -10.45 15.46
C VAL A 137 21.58 -10.67 16.43
N VAL A 138 21.71 -11.88 17.01
CA VAL A 138 22.80 -12.21 17.95
C VAL A 138 24.17 -12.06 17.28
N ARG A 139 24.35 -12.55 16.05
CA ARG A 139 25.60 -12.40 15.30
C ARG A 139 25.93 -10.94 14.99
N ILE A 140 24.92 -10.13 14.67
CA ILE A 140 25.13 -8.70 14.46
C ILE A 140 25.51 -8.03 15.79
N GLN A 141 24.86 -8.37 16.90
CA GLN A 141 25.19 -7.81 18.22
C GLN A 141 26.59 -8.21 18.70
N SER A 142 27.07 -9.42 18.38
CA SER A 142 28.38 -9.91 18.83
C SER A 142 29.56 -9.12 18.24
N VAL A 143 29.36 -8.40 17.12
CA VAL A 143 30.39 -7.53 16.56
C VAL A 143 30.39 -6.11 17.15
N GLY A 144 29.45 -5.79 18.06
CA GLY A 144 29.40 -4.52 18.80
C GLY A 144 28.85 -3.28 18.06
N PRO A 145 27.75 -3.37 17.28
CA PRO A 145 27.11 -2.21 16.66
C PRO A 145 26.36 -1.35 17.68
N ASP A 146 26.10 -0.10 17.31
CA ASP A 146 25.15 0.74 18.03
C ASP A 146 23.70 0.45 17.56
N ILE A 147 23.53 0.02 16.31
CA ILE A 147 22.24 -0.28 15.68
C ILE A 147 22.34 -1.55 14.82
N VAL A 148 21.40 -2.47 15.01
CA VAL A 148 21.22 -3.67 14.18
C VAL A 148 20.39 -3.32 12.94
N LYS A 149 20.81 -3.71 11.74
CA LYS A 149 20.00 -3.55 10.52
C LYS A 149 19.82 -4.88 9.79
N ILE A 150 18.57 -5.29 9.59
CA ILE A 150 18.22 -6.49 8.81
C ILE A 150 17.19 -6.10 7.76
N ALA A 151 17.52 -6.35 6.50
CA ALA A 151 16.62 -6.16 5.37
C ALA A 151 16.44 -7.49 4.63
N THR A 152 15.22 -8.01 4.57
CA THR A 152 14.88 -9.26 3.88
C THR A 152 13.97 -9.01 2.69
N LYS A 153 13.70 -9.99 1.83
CA LYS A 153 12.68 -9.88 0.79
C LYS A 153 11.39 -10.56 1.24
N ALA A 154 10.27 -9.84 1.19
CA ALA A 154 8.95 -10.45 1.34
C ALA A 154 8.58 -11.14 0.01
N VAL A 155 8.53 -12.47 0.04
CA VAL A 155 7.99 -13.30 -1.05
C VAL A 155 6.48 -13.42 -0.88
N ASP A 156 6.03 -13.47 0.37
CA ASP A 156 4.63 -13.41 0.79
C ASP A 156 4.47 -12.29 1.84
N ILE A 157 3.31 -11.65 1.89
CA ILE A 157 3.05 -10.60 2.90
C ILE A 157 3.13 -11.13 4.34
N CYS A 158 2.88 -12.42 4.56
CA CYS A 158 3.00 -13.08 5.86
C CYS A 158 4.46 -13.15 6.34
N ASP A 159 5.44 -12.93 5.46
CA ASP A 159 6.85 -12.86 5.84
C ASP A 159 7.16 -11.71 6.79
N VAL A 160 6.41 -10.60 6.66
CA VAL A 160 6.60 -9.39 7.45
C VAL A 160 6.38 -9.66 8.95
N THR A 161 5.51 -10.59 9.33
CA THR A 161 5.27 -10.91 10.74
C THR A 161 6.53 -11.40 11.47
N ARG A 162 7.42 -12.11 10.76
CA ARG A 162 8.66 -12.64 11.36
C ARG A 162 9.62 -11.50 11.70
N MET A 163 9.69 -10.50 10.81
CA MET A 163 10.45 -9.28 11.08
C MET A 163 9.89 -8.52 12.29
N PHE A 164 8.57 -8.35 12.36
CA PHE A 164 7.94 -7.69 13.52
C PHE A 164 8.20 -8.42 14.84
N GLN A 165 8.08 -9.75 14.86
CA GLN A 165 8.38 -10.54 16.06
C GLN A 165 9.82 -10.32 16.54
N VAL A 166 10.79 -10.39 15.62
CA VAL A 166 12.21 -10.20 15.96
C VAL A 166 12.49 -8.77 16.44
N MET A 167 11.88 -7.75 15.81
CA MET A 167 12.03 -6.36 16.23
C MET A 167 11.49 -6.12 17.64
N VAL A 168 10.31 -6.65 17.97
CA VAL A 168 9.69 -6.50 19.30
C VAL A 168 10.51 -7.16 20.41
N HIS A 169 11.25 -8.23 20.10
CA HIS A 169 12.11 -8.93 21.05
C HIS A 169 13.57 -8.44 21.08
N CYS A 170 13.95 -7.54 20.18
CA CYS A 170 15.30 -6.98 20.13
C CYS A 170 15.45 -5.86 21.18
N HIS A 171 16.35 -6.07 22.14
CA HIS A 171 16.62 -5.08 23.19
C HIS A 171 17.61 -3.97 22.76
N ALA A 172 18.13 -4.04 21.53
CA ALA A 172 18.99 -3.03 20.94
C ALA A 172 18.23 -2.24 19.87
N PRO A 173 18.64 -0.99 19.56
CA PRO A 173 18.10 -0.26 18.42
C PRO A 173 18.18 -1.11 17.14
N MET A 174 17.04 -1.30 16.48
CA MET A 174 16.93 -2.18 15.31
C MET A 174 16.21 -1.52 14.14
N ILE A 175 16.77 -1.67 12.95
CA ILE A 175 16.17 -1.36 11.66
C ILE A 175 15.78 -2.70 11.02
N GLY A 176 14.50 -3.06 11.11
CA GLY A 176 13.98 -4.29 10.50
C GLY A 176 13.04 -3.96 9.34
N LEU A 177 13.37 -4.46 8.15
CA LEU A 177 12.61 -4.15 6.93
C LEU A 177 12.43 -5.40 6.07
N ALA A 178 11.29 -5.49 5.42
CA ALA A 178 11.02 -6.43 4.35
C ALA A 178 10.85 -5.64 3.04
N MET A 179 11.70 -5.91 2.08
CA MET A 179 11.71 -5.36 0.72
C MET A 179 10.61 -6.01 -0.12
N SER A 180 10.33 -5.41 -1.28
CA SER A 180 9.23 -5.71 -2.22
C SER A 180 7.91 -4.99 -1.90
N GLU A 181 7.00 -4.95 -2.87
CA GLU A 181 5.64 -4.39 -2.68
C GLU A 181 4.88 -5.10 -1.55
N ARG A 182 5.11 -6.41 -1.35
CA ARG A 182 4.51 -7.17 -0.24
C ARG A 182 5.08 -6.78 1.12
N GLY A 183 6.29 -6.21 1.14
CA GLY A 183 7.01 -5.79 2.33
C GLY A 183 6.69 -4.37 2.80
N LEU A 184 5.93 -3.57 2.04
CA LEU A 184 5.60 -2.17 2.35
C LEU A 184 5.10 -1.95 3.79
N MET A 185 4.31 -2.89 4.32
CA MET A 185 3.80 -2.83 5.69
C MET A 185 4.92 -2.75 6.74
N SER A 186 6.08 -3.38 6.49
CA SER A 186 7.24 -3.32 7.39
C SER A 186 7.74 -1.88 7.56
N SER A 187 7.81 -1.12 6.46
CA SER A 187 8.26 0.27 6.47
C SER A 187 7.27 1.20 7.17
N VAL A 188 5.96 0.98 6.94
CA VAL A 188 4.88 1.83 7.49
C VAL A 188 4.66 1.57 8.98
N LEU A 189 4.64 0.30 9.40
CA LEU A 189 4.36 -0.09 10.78
C LEU A 189 5.62 -0.21 11.65
N SER A 190 6.78 0.16 11.12
CA SER A 190 8.05 0.23 11.87
C SER A 190 7.91 0.90 13.26
N PRO A 191 7.21 2.06 13.41
CA PRO A 191 7.02 2.66 14.74
C PRO A 191 6.18 1.86 15.72
N LYS A 192 5.21 1.09 15.22
CA LYS A 192 4.36 0.25 16.07
C LYS A 192 5.13 -0.93 16.66
N PHE A 193 6.06 -1.49 15.87
CA PHE A 193 6.81 -2.69 16.24
C PHE A 193 8.26 -2.42 16.65
N GLY A 194 8.57 -1.18 17.09
CA GLY A 194 9.84 -0.84 17.74
C GLY A 194 11.01 -0.52 16.82
N GLY A 195 10.76 -0.27 15.52
CA GLY A 195 11.83 0.05 14.58
C GLY A 195 12.48 1.40 14.86
N TYR A 196 13.81 1.44 14.81
CA TYR A 196 14.62 2.64 15.02
C TYR A 196 14.47 3.63 13.86
N LEU A 197 14.45 3.13 12.64
CA LEU A 197 14.42 3.92 11.41
C LEU A 197 13.68 3.16 10.31
N THR A 198 13.03 3.91 9.42
CA THR A 198 12.48 3.43 8.15
C THR A 198 12.99 4.31 7.01
N PHE A 199 12.94 3.80 5.78
CA PHE A 199 13.44 4.55 4.62
C PHE A 199 12.30 4.99 3.70
N GLY A 200 12.40 6.21 3.19
CA GLY A 200 11.55 6.76 2.14
C GLY A 200 12.36 7.27 0.95
N LYS A 201 11.80 7.19 -0.25
CA LYS A 201 12.39 7.78 -1.46
C LYS A 201 11.89 9.20 -1.71
N LEU A 202 12.67 9.99 -2.46
CA LEU A 202 12.31 11.37 -2.80
C LEU A 202 11.15 11.45 -3.81
N ASP A 203 11.12 10.53 -4.77
CA ASP A 203 10.08 10.38 -5.78
C ASP A 203 10.09 8.96 -6.38
N ALA A 204 9.21 8.71 -7.35
CA ALA A 204 9.05 7.40 -7.95
C ALA A 204 10.29 6.90 -8.72
N GLU A 205 11.15 7.80 -9.20
CA GLU A 205 12.31 7.47 -10.05
C GLU A 205 13.56 7.14 -9.22
N LYS A 206 13.68 7.70 -8.02
CA LYS A 206 14.85 7.55 -7.14
C LYS A 206 14.67 6.43 -6.11
N GLU A 207 14.49 5.20 -6.57
CA GLU A 207 14.30 4.03 -5.71
C GLU A 207 15.62 3.31 -5.41
N SER A 208 16.00 3.25 -4.13
CA SER A 208 17.19 2.52 -3.69
C SER A 208 16.94 1.02 -3.50
N THR A 209 15.69 0.64 -3.24
CA THR A 209 15.25 -0.72 -2.92
C THR A 209 13.80 -0.92 -3.35
N PRO A 210 13.42 -2.04 -3.99
CA PRO A 210 12.05 -2.26 -4.46
C PRO A 210 10.98 -2.22 -3.36
N GLY A 211 9.87 -1.52 -3.62
CA GLY A 211 8.72 -1.41 -2.72
C GLY A 211 8.80 -0.27 -1.72
N GLN A 212 9.81 0.61 -1.84
CA GLN A 212 10.04 1.70 -0.91
C GLN A 212 8.99 2.81 -1.11
N PRO A 213 8.26 3.25 -0.05
CA PRO A 213 7.34 4.38 -0.13
C PRO A 213 8.10 5.70 -0.27
N THR A 214 7.45 6.72 -0.80
CA THR A 214 8.00 8.09 -0.76
C THR A 214 7.93 8.67 0.65
N ILE A 215 8.78 9.66 0.94
CA ILE A 215 8.76 10.40 2.22
C ILE A 215 7.38 11.03 2.46
N SER A 216 6.81 11.65 1.42
CA SER A 216 5.46 12.24 1.49
C SER A 216 4.37 11.18 1.74
N GLU A 217 4.47 9.97 1.17
CA GLU A 217 3.52 8.90 1.51
C GLU A 217 3.62 8.52 2.99
N LEU A 218 4.83 8.33 3.51
CA LEU A 218 5.04 8.00 4.93
C LEU A 218 4.47 9.09 5.87
N LEU A 219 4.71 10.35 5.56
CA LEU A 219 4.32 11.48 6.43
C LEU A 219 2.86 11.92 6.24
N ASP A 220 2.39 12.05 4.99
CA ASP A 220 1.11 12.71 4.66
C ASP A 220 -0.05 11.74 4.37
N ILE A 221 0.27 10.49 4.02
CA ILE A 221 -0.72 9.43 3.77
C ILE A 221 -0.77 8.49 4.96
N TYR A 222 0.36 7.90 5.36
CA TYR A 222 0.37 6.92 6.45
C TYR A 222 0.48 7.55 7.84
N ASN A 223 0.71 8.87 7.92
CA ASN A 223 0.84 9.61 9.17
C ASN A 223 1.81 8.93 10.14
N ILE A 224 2.98 8.48 9.66
CA ILE A 224 3.90 7.64 10.44
C ILE A 224 4.29 8.24 11.80
N ARG A 225 4.27 9.57 11.92
CA ARG A 225 4.54 10.31 13.16
C ARG A 225 3.49 10.09 14.26
N GLN A 226 2.29 9.62 13.90
CA GLN A 226 1.18 9.33 14.81
C GLN A 226 1.09 7.83 15.15
N ILE A 227 1.86 6.97 14.48
CA ILE A 227 1.86 5.53 14.73
C ILE A 227 2.68 5.26 15.99
N GLY A 228 2.08 4.56 16.94
CA GLY A 228 2.71 4.04 18.15
C GLY A 228 2.29 2.60 18.43
N ALA A 229 2.76 2.07 19.57
CA ALA A 229 2.51 0.67 19.96
C ALA A 229 1.01 0.32 20.00
N ASP A 230 0.16 1.25 20.48
CA ASP A 230 -1.28 1.02 20.62
C ASP A 230 -2.10 1.32 19.35
N THR A 231 -1.48 1.85 18.30
CA THR A 231 -2.18 2.20 17.06
C THR A 231 -2.79 0.95 16.43
N LYS A 232 -4.06 1.04 16.06
CA LYS A 232 -4.81 -0.06 15.45
C LYS A 232 -4.56 -0.11 13.94
N VAL A 233 -4.34 -1.30 13.42
CA VAL A 233 -4.02 -1.52 12.02
C VAL A 233 -5.28 -1.96 11.28
N PHE A 234 -5.55 -1.25 10.20
CA PHE A 234 -6.59 -1.53 9.22
C PHE A 234 -5.94 -1.68 7.85
N GLY A 235 -6.65 -2.24 6.88
CA GLY A 235 -6.10 -2.24 5.54
C GLY A 235 -6.96 -2.82 4.44
N LEU A 236 -6.42 -2.79 3.23
CA LEU A 236 -7.10 -3.30 2.04
C LEU A 236 -6.43 -4.60 1.57
N ILE A 237 -7.20 -5.67 1.57
CA ILE A 237 -6.85 -6.95 0.95
C ILE A 237 -7.18 -6.88 -0.55
N ALA A 238 -6.16 -6.87 -1.40
CA ALA A 238 -6.33 -6.82 -2.86
C ALA A 238 -5.10 -7.35 -3.61
N ASN A 239 -5.30 -7.71 -4.88
CA ASN A 239 -4.22 -7.97 -5.83
C ASN A 239 -4.68 -7.63 -7.27
N PRO A 240 -4.18 -6.53 -7.88
CA PRO A 240 -3.22 -5.57 -7.36
C PRO A 240 -3.82 -4.62 -6.31
N VAL A 241 -2.97 -3.96 -5.51
CA VAL A 241 -3.42 -3.04 -4.43
C VAL A 241 -2.97 -1.59 -4.61
N LYS A 242 -1.85 -1.34 -5.29
CA LYS A 242 -1.18 -0.03 -5.39
C LYS A 242 -2.05 1.15 -5.84
N GLN A 243 -3.03 0.90 -6.72
CA GLN A 243 -3.88 1.96 -7.27
C GLN A 243 -4.97 2.45 -6.31
N SER A 244 -5.19 1.72 -5.21
CA SER A 244 -6.28 2.02 -4.30
C SER A 244 -6.10 3.35 -3.59
N LYS A 245 -7.20 4.12 -3.51
CA LYS A 245 -7.25 5.38 -2.75
C LYS A 245 -7.71 5.17 -1.30
N SER A 246 -7.96 3.93 -0.86
CA SER A 246 -8.45 3.63 0.48
C SER A 246 -7.50 4.09 1.59
N ALA A 247 -6.17 3.93 1.42
CA ALA A 247 -5.19 4.38 2.42
C ALA A 247 -5.22 5.91 2.58
N ILE A 248 -5.29 6.66 1.47
CA ILE A 248 -5.42 8.13 1.49
C ILE A 248 -6.68 8.53 2.24
N LEU A 249 -7.82 7.92 1.88
CA LEU A 249 -9.12 8.27 2.43
C LEU A 249 -9.20 7.97 3.93
N HIS A 250 -8.91 6.73 4.34
CA HIS A 250 -9.07 6.29 5.72
C HIS A 250 -8.05 6.96 6.65
N ASN A 251 -6.78 7.07 6.26
CA ASN A 251 -5.78 7.71 7.14
C ASN A 251 -6.02 9.20 7.34
N LYS A 252 -6.45 9.92 6.29
CA LYS A 252 -6.82 11.34 6.44
C LYS A 252 -8.05 11.49 7.33
N SER A 253 -9.00 10.57 7.23
CA SER A 253 -10.22 10.58 8.05
C SER A 253 -9.92 10.22 9.51
N PHE A 254 -9.09 9.21 9.77
CA PHE A 254 -8.61 8.86 11.11
C PHE A 254 -7.92 10.05 11.77
N LYS A 255 -7.01 10.72 11.05
CA LYS A 255 -6.34 11.93 11.53
C LYS A 255 -7.33 13.07 11.81
N ALA A 256 -8.31 13.29 10.94
CA ALA A 256 -9.28 14.37 11.08
C ALA A 256 -10.17 14.21 12.34
N VAL A 257 -10.48 12.98 12.73
CA VAL A 257 -11.30 12.70 13.93
C VAL A 257 -10.47 12.33 15.16
N GLY A 258 -9.14 12.30 15.06
CA GLY A 258 -8.25 11.89 16.16
C GLY A 258 -8.33 10.40 16.51
N PHE A 259 -8.73 9.53 15.58
CA PHE A 259 -8.78 8.09 15.80
C PHE A 259 -7.39 7.47 15.69
N ASN A 260 -6.97 6.70 16.69
CA ASN A 260 -5.65 6.05 16.73
C ASN A 260 -5.60 4.79 15.85
N GLY A 261 -5.66 4.99 14.53
CA GLY A 261 -5.60 3.94 13.54
C GLY A 261 -4.72 4.29 12.34
N VAL A 262 -4.21 3.26 11.68
CA VAL A 262 -3.50 3.35 10.40
C VAL A 262 -4.08 2.34 9.42
N TYR A 263 -4.27 2.77 8.17
CA TYR A 263 -4.81 2.00 7.07
C TYR A 263 -3.72 1.72 6.04
N VAL A 264 -3.42 0.44 5.78
CA VAL A 264 -2.29 -0.01 4.93
C VAL A 264 -2.80 -0.87 3.76
N PRO A 265 -2.22 -0.75 2.56
CA PRO A 265 -2.49 -1.69 1.48
C PRO A 265 -1.81 -3.05 1.73
N PHE A 266 -2.56 -4.14 1.57
CA PHE A 266 -2.09 -5.51 1.71
C PHE A 266 -2.16 -6.24 0.36
N LEU A 267 -1.00 -6.38 -0.30
CA LEU A 267 -0.87 -7.19 -1.51
C LEU A 267 -0.87 -8.67 -1.13
N ILE A 268 -1.99 -9.35 -1.35
CA ILE A 268 -2.23 -10.71 -0.85
C ILE A 268 -2.39 -11.68 -2.01
N ASP A 269 -1.85 -12.88 -1.86
CA ASP A 269 -2.07 -14.00 -2.78
C ASP A 269 -3.03 -15.04 -2.16
N ASP A 270 -2.84 -15.35 -0.87
CA ASP A 270 -3.61 -16.29 -0.08
C ASP A 270 -4.30 -15.60 1.11
N VAL A 271 -5.63 -15.47 1.05
CA VAL A 271 -6.44 -14.79 2.06
C VAL A 271 -6.54 -15.57 3.37
N PRO A 272 -6.88 -16.88 3.39
CA PRO A 272 -6.84 -17.68 4.61
C PRO A 272 -5.51 -17.55 5.36
N LYS A 273 -4.38 -17.75 4.67
CA LYS A 273 -3.05 -17.66 5.27
C LYS A 273 -2.78 -16.27 5.86
N PHE A 274 -3.14 -15.20 5.15
CA PHE A 274 -3.02 -13.83 5.65
C PHE A 274 -3.84 -13.63 6.92
N LEU A 275 -5.11 -14.03 6.90
CA LEU A 275 -5.99 -13.84 8.04
C LEU A 275 -5.48 -14.60 9.26
N ASP A 276 -5.08 -15.87 9.10
CA ASP A 276 -4.53 -16.69 10.19
C ASP A 276 -3.23 -16.13 10.75
N THR A 277 -2.39 -15.52 9.91
CA THR A 277 -1.14 -14.88 10.33
C THR A 277 -1.38 -13.61 11.14
N TYR A 278 -2.39 -12.81 10.76
CA TYR A 278 -2.65 -11.48 11.33
C TYR A 278 -3.93 -11.43 12.18
N LEU A 279 -4.18 -12.45 13.02
CA LEU A 279 -5.33 -12.54 13.95
C LEU A 279 -5.16 -11.75 15.26
N SER A 280 -4.07 -10.98 15.44
CA SER A 280 -3.81 -10.31 16.72
C SER A 280 -4.73 -9.09 16.96
N PRO A 281 -4.87 -8.63 18.22
CA PRO A 281 -5.63 -7.41 18.57
C PRO A 281 -5.09 -6.10 17.96
N ASP A 282 -3.98 -6.18 17.23
CA ASP A 282 -3.43 -5.06 16.48
C ASP A 282 -4.15 -4.86 15.15
N PHE A 283 -4.64 -5.93 14.51
CA PHE A 283 -5.25 -5.91 13.19
C PHE A 283 -6.77 -6.02 13.31
N LEU A 284 -7.44 -4.86 13.34
CA LEU A 284 -8.86 -4.78 13.70
C LEU A 284 -9.83 -4.78 12.52
N GLY A 285 -9.39 -4.44 11.30
CA GLY A 285 -10.35 -4.29 10.22
C GLY A 285 -9.74 -4.27 8.82
N PHE A 286 -10.35 -5.02 7.91
CA PHE A 286 -9.91 -5.20 6.54
C PHE A 286 -11.04 -4.88 5.58
N SER A 287 -10.77 -4.04 4.60
CA SER A 287 -11.56 -4.01 3.37
C SER A 287 -11.06 -5.09 2.41
N CYS A 288 -11.93 -5.62 1.57
CA CYS A 288 -11.53 -6.57 0.53
C CYS A 288 -11.92 -6.08 -0.87
N SER A 289 -11.00 -6.18 -1.83
CA SER A 289 -11.24 -5.88 -3.24
C SER A 289 -10.89 -7.08 -4.13
N LEU A 290 -10.85 -6.87 -5.44
CA LEU A 290 -10.50 -7.88 -6.43
C LEU A 290 -9.11 -8.49 -6.13
N PRO A 291 -8.92 -9.80 -6.38
CA PRO A 291 -9.94 -10.83 -6.68
C PRO A 291 -10.58 -11.44 -5.42
N HIS A 292 -10.16 -11.01 -4.23
CA HIS A 292 -10.35 -11.72 -2.96
C HIS A 292 -11.73 -11.64 -2.34
N LYS A 293 -12.64 -10.80 -2.86
CA LYS A 293 -13.99 -10.61 -2.31
C LYS A 293 -14.74 -11.92 -2.00
N VAL A 294 -14.64 -12.93 -2.86
CA VAL A 294 -15.33 -14.22 -2.65
C VAL A 294 -14.56 -15.11 -1.66
N THR A 295 -13.24 -15.16 -1.75
CA THR A 295 -12.42 -15.95 -0.82
C THR A 295 -12.52 -15.42 0.60
N ALA A 296 -12.44 -14.10 0.76
CA ALA A 296 -12.63 -13.40 2.02
C ALA A 296 -13.95 -13.81 2.68
N LEU A 297 -15.06 -13.79 1.91
CA LEU A 297 -16.40 -14.21 2.32
C LEU A 297 -16.44 -15.60 2.98
N HIS A 298 -15.64 -16.56 2.48
CA HIS A 298 -15.61 -17.92 3.01
C HIS A 298 -14.79 -18.04 4.31
N CYS A 299 -13.92 -17.07 4.60
CA CYS A 299 -13.03 -17.09 5.77
C CYS A 299 -13.70 -16.49 7.02
N CYS A 300 -15.03 -16.45 7.06
CA CYS A 300 -15.81 -15.55 7.90
C CYS A 300 -16.66 -16.29 8.94
N ASP A 301 -16.47 -16.03 10.23
CA ASP A 301 -17.11 -16.79 11.33
C ASP A 301 -18.54 -16.32 11.64
N ILE A 302 -18.78 -15.00 11.68
CA ILE A 302 -20.10 -14.39 11.84
C ILE A 302 -20.39 -13.54 10.62
N VAL A 303 -21.57 -13.74 10.03
CA VAL A 303 -22.02 -13.16 8.77
C VAL A 303 -23.28 -12.34 9.04
N ASP A 304 -23.22 -11.02 8.88
CA ASP A 304 -24.43 -10.17 8.79
C ASP A 304 -25.15 -10.52 7.47
N PRO A 305 -26.50 -10.57 7.42
CA PRO A 305 -27.26 -10.82 6.18
C PRO A 305 -26.81 -10.01 4.94
N ILE A 306 -26.17 -8.84 5.15
CA ILE A 306 -25.68 -7.96 4.08
C ILE A 306 -24.13 -7.94 3.97
N ALA A 307 -23.40 -8.52 4.93
CA ALA A 307 -21.94 -8.63 4.92
C ALA A 307 -21.47 -9.95 5.59
N MET A 308 -21.00 -10.90 4.77
CA MET A 308 -20.32 -12.11 5.26
C MET A 308 -18.81 -11.80 5.31
N GLY A 309 -18.02 -11.80 6.40
CA GLY A 309 -18.14 -12.02 7.84
C GLY A 309 -16.70 -12.01 8.47
N ARG A 310 -16.42 -12.77 9.55
CA ARG A 310 -15.28 -12.66 10.55
C ARG A 310 -15.17 -11.24 11.10
N ALA A 311 -15.05 -11.09 12.42
CA ALA A 311 -15.20 -9.81 13.12
C ALA A 311 -14.37 -8.62 12.55
N ASN A 312 -13.35 -8.89 11.74
CA ASN A 312 -12.44 -7.91 11.17
C ASN A 312 -12.44 -7.84 9.62
N VAL A 313 -13.24 -8.61 8.86
CA VAL A 313 -13.22 -8.54 7.37
C VAL A 313 -14.53 -7.97 6.85
N MET A 314 -14.49 -6.73 6.39
CA MET A 314 -15.68 -6.03 5.94
C MET A 314 -15.89 -6.13 4.44
N MET A 315 -16.97 -6.81 4.09
CA MET A 315 -17.51 -6.92 2.74
C MET A 315 -18.81 -6.13 2.65
N LEU A 316 -18.73 -4.86 2.27
CA LEU A 316 -19.94 -4.07 2.05
C LEU A 316 -20.57 -4.38 0.70
N THR A 317 -21.76 -4.96 0.77
CA THR A 317 -22.81 -4.75 -0.22
C THR A 317 -23.72 -3.64 0.33
N GLY A 318 -24.24 -2.75 -0.52
CA GLY A 318 -24.79 -1.45 -0.09
C GLY A 318 -25.73 -1.52 1.12
N SER A 319 -25.58 -0.59 2.06
CA SER A 319 -26.42 -0.51 3.26
C SER A 319 -27.89 -0.34 2.88
N SER A 320 -28.76 -1.15 3.49
CA SER A 320 -30.19 -0.93 3.41
C SER A 320 -30.55 0.24 4.33
N ALA A 321 -30.72 1.44 3.76
CA ALA A 321 -31.50 2.46 4.44
C ALA A 321 -32.93 1.91 4.58
N LYS A 322 -33.31 1.53 5.81
CA LYS A 322 -34.71 1.30 6.20
C LYS A 322 -35.40 2.66 6.21
N GLY A 323 -36.12 2.96 5.14
CA GLY A 323 -37.06 4.06 5.05
C GLY A 323 -38.24 3.61 4.20
N ASP A 324 -39.45 3.94 4.65
CA ASP A 324 -40.75 3.57 4.05
C ASP A 324 -41.04 4.25 2.69
N THR A 325 -40.01 4.58 1.91
CA THR A 325 -40.15 5.16 0.58
C THR A 325 -39.94 4.10 -0.50
N VAL A 326 -40.85 4.07 -1.48
CA VAL A 326 -40.70 3.22 -2.66
C VAL A 326 -39.40 3.59 -3.38
N SER A 327 -38.52 2.61 -3.55
CA SER A 327 -37.24 2.79 -4.20
C SER A 327 -37.39 3.29 -5.64
N PRO A 328 -36.55 4.24 -6.12
CA PRO A 328 -36.52 4.65 -7.53
C PRO A 328 -36.17 3.52 -8.52
N LEU A 329 -35.65 2.40 -8.01
CA LEU A 329 -35.33 1.20 -8.79
C LEU A 329 -36.50 0.22 -8.90
N ALA A 330 -37.56 0.39 -8.10
CA ALA A 330 -38.68 -0.54 -8.06
C ALA A 330 -39.32 -0.67 -9.46
N GLY A 331 -39.44 -1.92 -9.95
CA GLY A 331 -40.01 -2.23 -11.27
C GLY A 331 -39.08 -2.01 -12.47
N ARG A 332 -38.00 -1.23 -12.32
CA ARG A 332 -37.04 -0.96 -13.40
C ARG A 332 -36.19 -2.18 -13.72
N LEU A 333 -35.68 -2.24 -14.95
CA LEU A 333 -34.71 -3.24 -15.37
C LEU A 333 -33.27 -2.73 -15.18
N VAL A 334 -32.49 -3.47 -14.39
CA VAL A 334 -31.06 -3.21 -14.19
C VAL A 334 -30.26 -4.33 -14.87
N VAL A 335 -29.47 -3.95 -15.87
CA VAL A 335 -28.55 -4.85 -16.57
C VAL A 335 -27.16 -4.70 -15.94
N VAL A 336 -26.71 -5.76 -15.28
CA VAL A 336 -25.42 -5.80 -14.59
C VAL A 336 -24.40 -6.49 -15.50
N ALA A 337 -23.39 -5.75 -15.97
CA ALA A 337 -22.27 -6.32 -16.68
C ALA A 337 -21.22 -6.85 -15.68
N GLY A 338 -21.00 -8.16 -15.67
CA GLY A 338 -20.11 -8.89 -14.79
C GLY A 338 -20.84 -9.90 -13.91
N ALA A 339 -20.07 -10.87 -13.37
CA ALA A 339 -20.54 -11.84 -12.37
C ALA A 339 -19.51 -12.03 -11.23
N GLY A 340 -18.72 -11.00 -10.96
CA GLY A 340 -17.75 -10.93 -9.86
C GLY A 340 -18.38 -10.44 -8.54
N GLY A 341 -17.56 -10.21 -7.51
CA GLY A 341 -18.05 -9.75 -6.20
C GLY A 341 -18.82 -8.42 -6.25
N ALA A 342 -18.33 -7.44 -7.05
CA ALA A 342 -19.04 -6.17 -7.25
C ALA A 342 -20.38 -6.37 -7.98
N ALA A 343 -20.42 -7.21 -9.01
CA ALA A 343 -21.65 -7.51 -9.74
C ALA A 343 -22.69 -8.20 -8.86
N LYS A 344 -22.26 -9.15 -8.01
CA LYS A 344 -23.13 -9.75 -6.98
C LYS A 344 -23.73 -8.65 -6.10
N ALA A 345 -22.89 -7.80 -5.50
CA ALA A 345 -23.36 -6.72 -4.61
C ALA A 345 -24.39 -5.79 -5.28
N VAL A 346 -24.10 -5.33 -6.50
CA VAL A 346 -25.01 -4.46 -7.27
C VAL A 346 -26.32 -5.18 -7.60
N ALA A 347 -26.25 -6.44 -8.06
CA ALA A 347 -27.42 -7.19 -8.45
C ALA A 347 -28.34 -7.53 -7.26
N TYR A 348 -27.77 -7.95 -6.12
CA TYR A 348 -28.54 -8.14 -4.88
C TYR A 348 -29.16 -6.83 -4.41
N GLY A 349 -28.39 -5.74 -4.35
CA GLY A 349 -28.89 -4.43 -3.94
C GLY A 349 -30.02 -3.92 -4.83
N ALA A 350 -29.91 -4.10 -6.15
CA ALA A 350 -30.97 -3.77 -7.09
C ALA A 350 -32.24 -4.61 -6.85
N LYS A 351 -32.08 -5.92 -6.66
CA LYS A 351 -33.20 -6.85 -6.39
C LYS A 351 -33.94 -6.53 -5.09
N GLU A 352 -33.20 -6.30 -4.00
CA GLU A 352 -33.72 -5.87 -2.70
C GLU A 352 -34.52 -4.56 -2.81
N LYS A 353 -34.10 -3.68 -3.73
CA LYS A 353 -34.76 -2.41 -4.03
C LYS A 353 -35.89 -2.54 -5.08
N GLY A 354 -36.31 -3.75 -5.41
CA GLY A 354 -37.48 -4.04 -6.24
C GLY A 354 -37.23 -4.04 -7.75
N ALA A 355 -35.98 -3.97 -8.22
CA ALA A 355 -35.67 -4.02 -9.64
C ALA A 355 -35.72 -5.46 -10.19
N ARG A 356 -35.98 -5.56 -11.50
CA ARG A 356 -35.65 -6.77 -12.28
C ARG A 356 -34.18 -6.71 -12.66
N VAL A 357 -33.50 -7.85 -12.64
CA VAL A 357 -32.06 -7.94 -12.90
C VAL A 357 -31.74 -8.85 -14.08
N VAL A 358 -30.88 -8.37 -14.97
CA VAL A 358 -30.24 -9.16 -16.02
C VAL A 358 -28.74 -9.18 -15.76
N ILE A 359 -28.13 -10.36 -15.77
CA ILE A 359 -26.69 -10.54 -15.56
C ILE A 359 -26.04 -10.83 -16.90
N ALA A 360 -25.22 -9.91 -17.39
CA ALA A 360 -24.44 -10.06 -18.61
C ALA A 360 -22.98 -10.37 -18.26
N ASN A 361 -22.43 -11.51 -18.67
CA ASN A 361 -21.04 -11.85 -18.35
C ASN A 361 -20.32 -12.56 -19.51
N ARG A 362 -18.98 -12.43 -19.54
CA ARG A 362 -18.14 -13.10 -20.54
C ARG A 362 -18.22 -14.62 -20.42
N THR A 363 -18.13 -15.13 -19.19
CA THR A 363 -18.36 -16.55 -18.87
C THR A 363 -19.85 -16.72 -18.56
N TYR A 364 -20.60 -17.28 -19.49
CA TYR A 364 -22.06 -17.33 -19.44
C TYR A 364 -22.58 -18.10 -18.22
N GLU A 365 -21.91 -19.19 -17.83
CA GLU A 365 -22.28 -20.04 -16.71
C GLU A 365 -22.28 -19.26 -15.39
N ARG A 366 -21.37 -18.28 -15.24
CA ARG A 366 -21.34 -17.39 -14.07
C ARG A 366 -22.52 -16.42 -14.07
N ALA A 367 -22.97 -15.96 -15.23
CA ALA A 367 -24.18 -15.14 -15.34
C ALA A 367 -25.42 -15.96 -14.98
N VAL A 368 -25.55 -17.20 -15.50
CA VAL A 368 -26.64 -18.12 -15.18
C VAL A 368 -26.71 -18.40 -13.68
N SER A 369 -25.57 -18.71 -13.05
CA SER A 369 -25.52 -18.98 -11.60
C SER A 369 -26.01 -17.79 -10.77
N LEU A 370 -25.59 -16.57 -11.08
CA LEU A 370 -26.02 -15.37 -10.37
C LEU A 370 -27.48 -15.00 -10.67
N ALA A 371 -27.91 -15.12 -11.92
CA ALA A 371 -29.28 -14.83 -12.33
C ALA A 371 -30.28 -15.77 -11.66
N ASN A 372 -30.00 -17.08 -11.63
CA ASN A 372 -30.85 -18.08 -10.97
C ASN A 372 -31.05 -17.78 -9.49
N LEU A 373 -29.97 -17.36 -8.81
CA LEU A 373 -30.02 -17.03 -7.39
C LEU A 373 -30.94 -15.83 -7.11
N LEU A 374 -31.02 -14.87 -8.04
CA LEU A 374 -31.80 -13.64 -7.88
C LEU A 374 -33.19 -13.71 -8.54
N GLY A 375 -33.53 -14.84 -9.18
CA GLY A 375 -34.70 -14.96 -10.04
C GLY A 375 -34.69 -13.92 -11.18
N GLY A 376 -33.53 -13.73 -11.81
CA GLY A 376 -33.29 -12.82 -12.93
C GLY A 376 -32.99 -13.57 -14.23
N GLN A 377 -32.55 -12.82 -15.24
CA GLN A 377 -32.17 -13.38 -16.56
C GLN A 377 -30.66 -13.34 -16.76
N ALA A 378 -30.11 -14.35 -17.44
CA ALA A 378 -28.70 -14.38 -17.83
C ALA A 378 -28.53 -14.02 -19.32
N LEU A 379 -27.45 -13.29 -19.62
CA LEU A 379 -27.10 -12.83 -20.95
C LEU A 379 -25.58 -13.05 -21.19
N ARG A 380 -25.17 -13.34 -22.44
CA ARG A 380 -23.74 -13.27 -22.78
C ARG A 380 -23.35 -11.81 -22.91
N LEU A 381 -22.16 -11.43 -22.45
CA LEU A 381 -21.72 -10.03 -22.55
C LEU A 381 -21.71 -9.50 -24.00
N ALA A 382 -21.45 -10.37 -24.98
CA ALA A 382 -21.48 -10.01 -26.40
C ALA A 382 -22.88 -9.61 -26.91
N ASP A 383 -23.95 -10.14 -26.29
CA ASP A 383 -25.33 -9.87 -26.70
C ASP A 383 -25.85 -8.55 -26.11
N LEU A 384 -25.07 -7.91 -25.23
CA LEU A 384 -25.46 -6.65 -24.57
C LEU A 384 -25.68 -5.50 -25.57
N ALA A 385 -24.98 -5.52 -26.72
CA ALA A 385 -25.10 -4.50 -27.75
C ALA A 385 -26.48 -4.44 -28.43
N THR A 386 -27.22 -5.56 -28.44
CA THR A 386 -28.55 -5.68 -29.04
C THR A 386 -29.65 -5.90 -28.00
N PHE A 387 -29.29 -5.88 -26.72
CA PHE A 387 -30.23 -6.12 -25.62
C PHE A 387 -30.88 -4.81 -25.14
N HIS A 388 -32.04 -4.51 -25.71
CA HIS A 388 -32.88 -3.36 -25.36
C HIS A 388 -34.37 -3.79 -25.28
N PRO A 389 -34.74 -4.57 -24.25
CA PRO A 389 -36.07 -5.19 -24.19
C PRO A 389 -37.21 -4.21 -23.90
N GLU A 390 -36.91 -3.03 -23.35
CA GLU A 390 -37.87 -2.00 -22.96
C GLU A 390 -37.14 -0.64 -22.84
N GLU A 391 -37.90 0.44 -22.69
CA GLU A 391 -37.37 1.75 -22.31
C GLU A 391 -37.07 1.81 -20.80
N GLY A 392 -36.25 2.76 -20.35
CA GLY A 392 -36.01 2.94 -18.92
C GLY A 392 -34.99 2.00 -18.31
N VAL A 393 -34.16 1.33 -19.12
CA VAL A 393 -33.17 0.36 -18.65
C VAL A 393 -31.95 1.07 -18.04
N ILE A 394 -31.42 0.49 -16.96
CA ILE A 394 -30.20 0.97 -16.29
C ILE A 394 -29.07 -0.01 -16.59
N LEU A 395 -27.92 0.48 -17.08
CA LEU A 395 -26.71 -0.31 -17.22
C LEU A 395 -25.81 -0.10 -15.99
N ALA A 396 -25.33 -1.20 -15.40
CA ALA A 396 -24.36 -1.18 -14.32
C ALA A 396 -23.14 -2.01 -14.69
N ASN A 397 -22.03 -1.35 -15.08
CA ASN A 397 -20.76 -2.05 -15.25
C ASN A 397 -20.15 -2.38 -13.89
N ALA A 398 -19.98 -3.66 -13.62
CA ALA A 398 -19.30 -4.19 -12.45
C ALA A 398 -18.16 -5.15 -12.84
N THR A 399 -17.64 -4.99 -14.07
CA THR A 399 -16.40 -5.62 -14.54
C THR A 399 -15.19 -4.73 -14.25
N ALA A 400 -14.00 -5.20 -14.64
CA ALA A 400 -12.77 -4.39 -14.62
C ALA A 400 -12.48 -3.69 -15.97
N LEU A 401 -13.40 -3.76 -16.95
CA LEU A 401 -13.22 -3.09 -18.24
C LEU A 401 -13.21 -1.57 -18.05
N GLY A 402 -12.23 -0.89 -18.65
CA GLY A 402 -12.05 0.56 -18.51
C GLY A 402 -11.17 0.96 -17.32
N MET A 403 -10.77 0.01 -16.47
CA MET A 403 -9.85 0.26 -15.36
C MET A 403 -8.39 0.38 -15.84
N TYR A 404 -7.62 1.30 -15.26
CA TYR A 404 -6.21 1.46 -15.57
C TYR A 404 -5.42 0.14 -15.37
N PRO A 405 -4.51 -0.23 -16.29
CA PRO A 405 -4.04 0.54 -17.45
C PRO A 405 -4.93 0.42 -18.71
N ASN A 406 -5.93 -0.46 -18.71
CA ASN A 406 -6.78 -0.77 -19.87
C ASN A 406 -7.95 0.21 -20.00
N VAL A 407 -7.65 1.51 -20.12
CA VAL A 407 -8.61 2.61 -20.07
C VAL A 407 -9.56 2.68 -21.27
N ASP A 408 -9.22 2.02 -22.38
CA ASP A 408 -10.02 1.99 -23.61
C ASP A 408 -11.05 0.85 -23.65
N GLY A 409 -11.08 -0.01 -22.61
CA GLY A 409 -12.07 -1.05 -22.48
C GLY A 409 -13.46 -0.49 -22.19
N THR A 410 -14.50 -1.08 -22.81
CA THR A 410 -15.91 -0.80 -22.52
C THR A 410 -16.71 -2.11 -22.65
N PRO A 411 -17.75 -2.34 -21.82
CA PRO A 411 -18.57 -3.55 -21.92
C PRO A 411 -19.57 -3.52 -23.08
N ILE A 412 -19.85 -2.35 -23.67
CA ILE A 412 -20.87 -2.17 -24.70
C ILE A 412 -20.42 -1.08 -25.70
N PRO A 413 -20.75 -1.18 -26.99
CA PRO A 413 -20.51 -0.11 -27.96
C PRO A 413 -21.36 1.14 -27.70
N LYS A 414 -20.84 2.32 -28.08
CA LYS A 414 -21.47 3.63 -27.87
C LYS A 414 -22.88 3.72 -28.43
N GLU A 415 -23.12 3.11 -29.59
CA GLU A 415 -24.39 3.19 -30.33
C GLU A 415 -25.55 2.55 -29.54
N ALA A 416 -25.24 1.58 -28.68
CA ALA A 416 -26.23 0.90 -27.85
C ALA A 416 -26.54 1.67 -26.55
N LEU A 417 -25.70 2.62 -26.14
CA LEU A 417 -25.89 3.39 -24.90
C LEU A 417 -27.17 4.24 -24.92
N ARG A 418 -27.60 4.70 -26.10
CA ARG A 418 -28.83 5.50 -26.26
C ARG A 418 -30.11 4.79 -25.82
N PHE A 419 -30.07 3.47 -25.62
CA PHE A 419 -31.20 2.67 -25.15
C PHE A 419 -31.26 2.55 -23.63
N TYR A 420 -30.34 3.20 -22.92
CA TYR A 420 -30.27 3.22 -21.46
C TYR A 420 -30.56 4.63 -20.95
N ASP A 421 -31.31 4.72 -19.85
CA ASP A 421 -31.59 5.99 -19.17
C ASP A 421 -30.42 6.43 -18.29
N LEU A 422 -29.75 5.44 -17.70
CA LEU A 422 -28.67 5.65 -16.74
C LEU A 422 -27.58 4.60 -16.93
N VAL A 423 -26.33 5.05 -16.91
CA VAL A 423 -25.14 4.20 -16.92
C VAL A 423 -24.34 4.43 -15.65
N PHE A 424 -24.22 3.37 -14.85
CA PHE A 424 -23.34 3.30 -13.69
C PHE A 424 -22.09 2.49 -14.04
N ASP A 425 -20.93 2.95 -13.59
CA ASP A 425 -19.68 2.22 -13.72
C ASP A 425 -19.00 2.07 -12.36
N ALA A 426 -18.78 0.84 -11.89
CA ALA A 426 -18.10 0.58 -10.62
C ALA A 426 -16.60 0.89 -10.69
N VAL A 427 -16.03 1.02 -11.89
CA VAL A 427 -14.65 1.48 -12.08
C VAL A 427 -14.56 2.96 -11.70
N TYR A 428 -13.65 3.29 -10.79
CA TYR A 428 -13.41 4.65 -10.31
C TYR A 428 -12.04 5.21 -10.71
N ALA A 429 -11.17 4.39 -11.29
CA ALA A 429 -9.83 4.76 -11.73
C ALA A 429 -9.61 4.29 -13.18
N PRO A 430 -9.76 5.19 -14.17
CA PRO A 430 -9.99 6.63 -14.07
C PRO A 430 -11.43 7.01 -13.70
N ARG A 431 -11.64 8.25 -13.21
CA ARG A 431 -12.97 8.78 -12.84
C ARG A 431 -13.94 8.82 -14.01
N ALA A 432 -13.44 9.20 -15.19
CA ALA A 432 -14.20 9.23 -16.44
C ALA A 432 -13.73 8.09 -17.35
N THR A 433 -14.29 6.89 -17.17
CA THR A 433 -14.01 5.73 -18.02
C THR A 433 -14.54 5.96 -19.44
N ARG A 434 -14.07 5.16 -20.40
CA ARG A 434 -14.60 5.18 -21.77
C ARG A 434 -16.13 5.02 -21.78
N LEU A 435 -16.65 4.08 -20.99
CA LEU A 435 -18.09 3.85 -20.85
C LEU A 435 -18.85 5.11 -20.43
N LEU A 436 -18.38 5.79 -19.37
CA LEU A 436 -19.06 6.99 -18.88
C LEU A 436 -18.93 8.18 -19.85
N ARG A 437 -17.78 8.34 -20.53
CA ARG A 437 -17.60 9.38 -21.55
C ARG A 437 -18.56 9.16 -22.73
N GLU A 438 -18.60 7.95 -23.27
CA GLU A 438 -19.48 7.60 -24.40
C GLU A 438 -20.96 7.69 -24.01
N ALA A 439 -21.34 7.34 -22.77
CA ALA A 439 -22.70 7.48 -22.27
C ALA A 439 -23.12 8.95 -22.18
N GLN A 440 -22.25 9.81 -21.66
CA GLN A 440 -22.50 11.25 -21.58
C GLN A 440 -22.61 11.89 -22.97
N GLU A 441 -21.76 11.49 -23.92
CA GLU A 441 -21.84 11.92 -25.33
C GLU A 441 -23.15 11.48 -26.01
N SER A 442 -23.72 10.35 -25.58
CA SER A 442 -25.02 9.87 -26.05
C SER A 442 -26.22 10.48 -25.28
N GLY A 443 -25.98 11.48 -24.41
CA GLY A 443 -27.04 12.17 -23.64
C GLY A 443 -27.61 11.35 -22.48
N VAL A 444 -26.94 10.26 -22.09
CA VAL A 444 -27.38 9.35 -21.03
C VAL A 444 -26.91 9.86 -19.67
N SER A 445 -27.75 9.71 -18.64
CA SER A 445 -27.34 10.05 -17.26
C SER A 445 -26.25 9.11 -16.78
N ILE A 446 -25.22 9.65 -16.12
CA ILE A 446 -24.09 8.85 -15.65
C ILE A 446 -23.95 8.87 -14.12
N VAL A 447 -23.50 7.75 -13.57
CA VAL A 447 -23.07 7.65 -12.16
C VAL A 447 -21.67 7.06 -12.13
N SER A 448 -20.73 7.85 -11.62
CA SER A 448 -19.32 7.43 -11.51
C SER A 448 -19.12 6.46 -10.34
N GLY A 449 -18.18 5.53 -10.50
CA GLY A 449 -17.74 4.60 -9.45
C GLY A 449 -17.17 5.29 -8.23
N VAL A 450 -16.74 6.55 -8.37
CA VAL A 450 -16.33 7.41 -7.24
C VAL A 450 -17.45 7.54 -6.20
N GLU A 451 -18.72 7.64 -6.63
CA GLU A 451 -19.86 7.70 -5.69
C GLU A 451 -20.04 6.40 -4.90
N MET A 452 -19.90 5.26 -5.58
CA MET A 452 -19.94 3.96 -4.91
C MET A 452 -18.76 3.82 -3.94
N PHE A 453 -17.56 4.19 -4.36
CA PHE A 453 -16.34 4.12 -3.55
C PHE A 453 -16.42 4.96 -2.27
N ILE A 454 -16.93 6.19 -2.37
CA ILE A 454 -17.10 7.08 -1.21
C ILE A 454 -18.15 6.50 -0.23
N ARG A 455 -19.32 6.10 -0.74
CA ARG A 455 -20.42 5.61 0.11
C ARG A 455 -20.07 4.32 0.85
N GLN A 456 -19.39 3.38 0.18
CA GLN A 456 -18.90 2.17 0.88
C GLN A 456 -17.85 2.55 1.94
N ALA A 457 -16.98 3.52 1.66
CA ALA A 457 -15.95 3.93 2.61
C ALA A 457 -16.51 4.59 3.86
N PHE A 458 -17.62 5.33 3.76
CA PHE A 458 -18.32 5.89 4.94
C PHE A 458 -18.76 4.79 5.90
N SER A 459 -19.42 3.77 5.35
CA SER A 459 -19.88 2.65 6.16
C SER A 459 -18.70 1.85 6.73
N GLN A 460 -17.62 1.64 5.97
CA GLN A 460 -16.39 1.02 6.50
C GLN A 460 -15.81 1.81 7.67
N PHE A 461 -15.68 3.12 7.51
CA PHE A 461 -15.15 3.99 8.55
C PHE A 461 -15.99 3.88 9.83
N GLN A 462 -17.31 3.91 9.72
CA GLN A 462 -18.20 3.80 10.88
C GLN A 462 -18.07 2.45 11.59
N HIS A 463 -17.90 1.36 10.86
CA HIS A 463 -17.70 0.03 11.47
C HIS A 463 -16.32 -0.11 12.10
N PHE A 464 -15.27 0.41 11.45
CA PHE A 464 -13.90 0.36 11.99
C PHE A 464 -13.75 1.18 13.27
N THR A 465 -14.45 2.30 13.38
CA THR A 465 -14.22 3.28 14.43
C THR A 465 -15.33 3.35 15.47
N GLY A 466 -16.55 2.92 15.13
CA GLY A 466 -17.76 3.21 15.91
C GLY A 466 -18.23 4.68 15.82
N ILE A 467 -17.58 5.51 14.98
CA ILE A 467 -17.82 6.94 14.85
C ILE A 467 -18.53 7.22 13.53
N ASN A 468 -19.48 8.16 13.51
CA ASN A 468 -20.10 8.60 12.26
C ASN A 468 -19.04 9.13 11.28
N ALA A 469 -19.13 8.69 10.02
CA ALA A 469 -18.17 9.11 9.00
C ALA A 469 -18.25 10.63 8.76
N PRO A 470 -17.11 11.34 8.67
CA PRO A 470 -17.09 12.75 8.28
C PRO A 470 -17.31 12.85 6.77
N GLU A 471 -18.56 12.66 6.32
CA GLU A 471 -18.91 12.42 4.91
C GLU A 471 -18.39 13.50 3.95
N SER A 472 -18.59 14.78 4.29
CA SER A 472 -18.14 15.91 3.47
C SER A 472 -16.62 15.89 3.29
N PHE A 473 -15.87 15.71 4.37
CA PHE A 473 -14.40 15.65 4.36
C PHE A 473 -13.89 14.45 3.55
N MET A 474 -14.49 13.28 3.75
CA MET A 474 -14.14 12.07 3.01
C MET A 474 -14.40 12.24 1.51
N ARG A 475 -15.54 12.83 1.13
CA ARG A 475 -15.88 13.14 -0.27
C ARG A 475 -14.88 14.11 -0.90
N GLU A 476 -14.59 15.24 -0.25
CA GLU A 476 -13.58 16.20 -0.71
C GLU A 476 -12.20 15.57 -0.85
N THR A 477 -11.84 14.70 0.10
CA THR A 477 -10.59 13.94 0.06
C THR A 477 -10.52 13.08 -1.20
N VAL A 478 -11.51 12.24 -1.48
CA VAL A 478 -11.45 11.39 -2.69
C VAL A 478 -11.34 12.24 -3.95
N LEU A 479 -12.17 13.28 -4.09
CA LEU A 479 -12.20 14.15 -5.27
C LEU A 479 -10.89 14.90 -5.53
N LYS A 480 -10.09 15.17 -4.49
CA LYS A 480 -8.76 15.77 -4.64
C LYS A 480 -7.72 14.80 -5.21
N TYR A 481 -7.93 13.49 -5.05
CA TYR A 481 -6.97 12.44 -5.39
C TYR A 481 -7.44 11.49 -6.52
N THR A 482 -8.57 11.79 -7.17
CA THR A 482 -9.17 11.10 -8.32
C THR A 482 -9.50 12.07 -9.44
#